data_AF-A0A3P7ZCB0-F1
#
_entry.id   AF-A0A3P7ZCB0-F1
#
_cell.length_a   1.000
_cell.length_b   1.000
_cell.length_c   1.000
_cell.angle_alpha   90.00
_cell.angle_beta   90.00
_cell.angle_gamma   90.00
#
_symmetry.space_group_name_H-M   'P 1'
#
loop_
_entity.id
_entity.type
_entity.pdbx_description
1 polymer ?
#
loop_
_entity_poly.entity_id
_entity_poly.type
_entity_poly.pdbx_seq_one_letter_code
_entity_poly.pdbx_strand_id
1 'polypeptide(L)'
;MCATFYSSMLLWLGVYGYTTVSALYITPLCGCECEKPSQQEKNSPLCHQHGNLICGQCVCEATRGGDRCECPLSSYGVKNALELEDRCREKPGAAICSGQGQCRCGQCQCSSQTVTGRFCQCDHSSCPVSSDGRQCSGNGVCECGTCR
;
A
#
# COMPACT_ATOMS: atom_id res chain seq x y z
N MET A 1 -7.53 18.71 -9.98
CA MET A 1 -8.75 17.86 -10.08
C MET A 1 -8.41 16.63 -10.93
N CYS A 2 -9.13 15.50 -10.77
CA CYS A 2 -8.90 14.29 -11.58
C CYS A 2 -9.93 14.20 -12.71
N ALA A 3 -9.61 14.81 -13.86
CA ALA A 3 -10.49 14.83 -15.04
C ALA A 3 -9.68 15.10 -16.32
N THR A 4 -8.62 14.35 -16.56
CA THR A 4 -7.98 14.34 -17.88
C THR A 4 -8.77 13.41 -18.81
N PHE A 5 -9.26 13.95 -19.92
CA PHE A 5 -10.01 13.20 -20.92
C PHE A 5 -9.05 12.36 -21.75
N TYR A 6 -9.14 11.04 -21.64
CA TYR A 6 -8.55 10.14 -22.62
C TYR A 6 -9.52 9.91 -23.78
N SER A 7 -9.02 9.29 -24.87
CA SER A 7 -9.75 9.04 -26.10
C SER A 7 -11.16 8.48 -25.83
N SER A 8 -12.18 9.16 -26.34
CA SER A 8 -13.58 8.77 -26.20
C SER A 8 -13.87 7.54 -27.06
N MET A 9 -14.60 6.58 -26.51
CA MET A 9 -15.09 5.42 -27.23
C MET A 9 -16.55 5.62 -27.63
N LEU A 10 -16.90 5.22 -28.84
CA LEU A 10 -18.26 5.19 -29.34
C LEU A 10 -18.72 3.73 -29.44
N LEU A 11 -19.81 3.39 -28.77
CA LEU A 11 -20.45 2.07 -28.91
C LEU A 11 -21.79 2.20 -29.63
N TRP A 12 -22.00 1.34 -30.62
CA TRP A 12 -23.25 1.22 -31.33
C TRP A 12 -24.05 0.05 -30.74
N LEU A 13 -25.19 0.35 -30.12
CA LEU A 13 -26.08 -0.62 -29.51
C LEU A 13 -27.27 -0.85 -30.44
N GLY A 14 -27.37 -2.05 -31.00
CA GLY A 14 -28.51 -2.49 -31.79
C GLY A 14 -29.32 -3.56 -31.06
N VAL A 15 -30.64 -3.55 -31.26
CA VAL A 15 -31.53 -4.63 -30.83
C VAL A 15 -31.80 -5.53 -32.03
N TYR A 16 -31.56 -6.82 -31.89
CA TYR A 16 -31.79 -7.78 -32.97
C TYR A 16 -33.27 -7.74 -33.43
N GLY A 17 -33.48 -7.65 -34.74
CA GLY A 17 -34.82 -7.53 -35.34
C GLY A 17 -35.31 -6.10 -35.54
N TYR A 18 -34.56 -5.08 -35.11
CA TYR A 18 -34.86 -3.67 -35.33
C TYR A 18 -33.75 -2.99 -36.12
N THR A 19 -34.10 -1.96 -36.90
CA THR A 19 -33.14 -1.17 -37.69
C THR A 19 -32.57 0.04 -36.92
N THR A 20 -33.08 0.28 -35.71
CA THR A 20 -32.63 1.38 -34.85
C THR A 20 -31.33 1.01 -34.15
N VAL A 21 -30.38 1.95 -34.16
CA VAL A 21 -29.09 1.81 -33.46
C VAL A 21 -28.90 3.03 -32.56
N SER A 22 -28.55 2.79 -31.30
CA SER A 22 -28.21 3.85 -30.33
C SER A 22 -26.70 4.01 -30.25
N ALA A 23 -26.22 5.25 -30.29
CA ALA A 23 -24.81 5.57 -30.10
C ALA A 23 -24.56 5.97 -28.65
N LEU A 24 -23.68 5.25 -27.96
CA LEU A 24 -23.23 5.57 -26.61
C LEU A 24 -21.81 6.16 -26.66
N TYR A 25 -21.68 7.40 -26.21
CA TYR A 25 -20.39 8.07 -26.03
C TYR A 25 -19.84 7.78 -24.63
N ILE A 26 -18.71 7.08 -24.54
CA ILE A 26 -18.01 6.81 -23.28
C ILE A 26 -16.72 7.63 -23.25
N THR A 27 -16.63 8.56 -22.31
CA THR A 27 -15.40 9.32 -22.01
C THR A 27 -14.80 8.82 -20.69
N PRO A 28 -13.71 8.03 -20.73
CA PRO A 28 -13.07 7.61 -19.50
C PRO A 28 -12.39 8.82 -18.83
N LEU A 29 -12.62 8.97 -17.54
CA LEU A 29 -11.91 9.93 -16.69
C LEU A 29 -10.65 9.22 -16.19
N CYS A 30 -9.54 9.43 -16.88
CA CYS A 30 -8.27 8.80 -16.54
C CYS A 30 -7.23 9.87 -16.20
N GLY A 31 -6.57 9.66 -15.06
CA GLY A 31 -5.50 10.51 -14.59
C GLY A 31 -5.94 11.81 -13.92
N CYS A 32 -4.96 12.50 -13.38
CA CYS A 32 -5.15 13.71 -12.62
C CYS A 32 -4.30 14.85 -13.16
N GLU A 33 -4.74 16.09 -12.97
CA GLU A 33 -3.95 17.25 -13.41
C GLU A 33 -2.56 17.31 -12.79
N CYS A 34 -2.42 16.80 -11.55
CA CYS A 34 -1.13 16.71 -10.85
C CYS A 34 -0.18 15.65 -11.45
N GLU A 35 -0.66 14.76 -12.33
CA GLU A 35 0.18 13.78 -13.02
C GLU A 35 0.86 14.40 -14.25
N LYS A 36 0.40 15.57 -14.71
CA LYS A 36 1.02 16.26 -15.84
C LYS A 36 2.49 16.53 -15.54
N PRO A 37 3.42 16.29 -16.48
CA PRO A 37 4.86 16.50 -16.26
C PRO A 37 5.23 17.90 -15.76
N SER A 38 4.43 18.91 -16.08
CA SER A 38 4.60 20.30 -15.63
C SER A 38 4.30 20.52 -14.13
N GLN A 39 3.61 19.59 -13.48
CA GLN A 39 3.25 19.64 -12.06
C GLN A 39 4.12 18.70 -11.21
N GLN A 40 4.98 17.90 -11.84
CA GLN A 40 5.87 16.97 -11.15
C GLN A 40 7.11 17.70 -10.64
N GLU A 41 7.46 17.48 -9.38
CA GLU A 41 8.71 17.96 -8.83
C GLU A 41 9.79 16.90 -9.06
N LYS A 42 10.67 17.14 -10.03
CA LYS A 42 11.77 16.23 -10.33
C LYS A 42 12.82 16.26 -9.23
N ASN A 43 13.36 15.10 -8.88
CA ASN A 43 14.38 14.94 -7.83
C ASN A 43 13.97 15.69 -6.54
N SER A 44 12.71 15.52 -6.13
CA SER A 44 12.12 16.26 -5.02
C SER A 44 12.90 15.99 -3.73
N PRO A 45 13.16 17.01 -2.90
CA PRO A 45 13.75 16.82 -1.58
C PRO A 45 12.85 15.98 -0.65
N LEU A 46 11.53 15.95 -0.88
CA LEU A 46 10.61 15.08 -0.15
C LEU A 46 10.80 13.59 -0.47
N CYS A 47 11.38 13.30 -1.64
CA CYS A 47 11.77 11.98 -2.10
C CYS A 47 13.28 11.73 -1.95
N HIS A 48 13.93 12.40 -1.00
CA HIS A 48 15.37 12.33 -0.75
C HIS A 48 16.24 12.63 -1.99
N GLN A 49 15.73 13.41 -2.94
CA GLN A 49 16.40 13.71 -4.23
C GLN A 49 16.70 12.45 -5.07
N HIS A 50 15.98 11.36 -4.83
CA HIS A 50 16.14 10.06 -5.45
C HIS A 50 14.85 9.58 -6.14
N GLY A 51 14.01 10.53 -6.52
CA GLY A 51 12.74 10.27 -7.15
C GLY A 51 11.98 11.57 -7.45
N ASN A 52 10.90 11.42 -8.22
CA ASN A 52 10.02 12.52 -8.58
C ASN A 52 8.79 12.49 -7.69
N LEU A 53 8.35 13.66 -7.22
CA LEU A 53 7.09 13.79 -6.50
C LEU A 53 5.97 14.01 -7.51
N ILE A 54 5.00 13.09 -7.54
CA ILE A 54 3.85 13.11 -8.44
C ILE A 54 2.59 12.97 -7.59
N CYS A 55 1.70 13.96 -7.63
CA CYS A 55 0.46 13.98 -6.85
C CYS A 55 0.64 13.69 -5.34
N GLY A 56 1.77 14.09 -4.75
CA GLY A 56 2.07 13.88 -3.32
C GLY A 56 2.69 12.51 -2.99
N GLN A 57 2.97 11.68 -3.98
CA GLN A 57 3.66 10.40 -3.81
C GLN A 57 4.99 10.38 -4.55
N CYS A 58 5.99 9.70 -3.99
CA CYS A 58 7.29 9.56 -4.61
C CYS A 58 7.32 8.41 -5.62
N VAL A 59 7.84 8.69 -6.82
CA VAL A 59 8.23 7.67 -7.80
C VAL A 59 9.75 7.61 -7.81
N CYS A 60 10.29 6.55 -7.22
CA CYS A 60 11.72 6.39 -6.98
C CYS A 60 12.51 5.95 -8.21
N GLU A 61 13.79 6.30 -8.22
CA GLU A 61 14.77 5.73 -9.13
C GLU A 61 14.90 4.21 -8.96
N ALA A 62 15.35 3.51 -10.01
CA ALA A 62 15.46 2.05 -10.02
C ALA A 62 16.36 1.46 -8.92
N THR A 63 17.26 2.27 -8.33
CA THR A 63 18.20 1.86 -7.28
C THR A 63 17.70 2.16 -5.86
N ARG A 64 16.49 2.71 -5.73
CA ARG A 64 15.92 3.24 -4.49
C ARG A 64 14.54 2.64 -4.22
N GLY A 65 14.14 2.61 -2.95
CA GLY A 65 12.84 2.13 -2.50
C GLY A 65 12.39 2.83 -1.21
N GLY A 66 11.21 2.45 -0.71
CA GLY A 66 10.53 3.13 0.40
C GLY A 66 9.62 4.27 -0.06
N ASP A 67 8.73 4.71 0.82
CA ASP A 67 7.68 5.69 0.51
C ASP A 67 8.25 7.05 0.07
N ARG A 68 9.46 7.38 0.50
CA ARG A 68 10.18 8.62 0.20
C ARG A 68 11.52 8.36 -0.49
N CYS A 69 11.71 7.18 -1.07
CA CYS A 69 12.97 6.79 -1.69
C CYS A 69 14.17 6.80 -0.73
N GLU A 70 13.90 6.61 0.57
CA GLU A 70 14.90 6.64 1.64
C GLU A 70 15.82 5.41 1.63
N CYS A 71 15.38 4.30 1.04
CA CYS A 71 16.06 3.01 1.10
C CYS A 71 16.94 2.79 -0.14
N PRO A 72 18.29 2.74 -0.02
CA PRO A 72 19.15 2.26 -1.10
C PRO A 72 19.06 0.74 -1.25
N LEU A 73 18.65 0.24 -2.42
CA LEU A 73 18.38 -1.19 -2.63
C LEU A 73 19.64 -2.06 -2.48
N SER A 74 20.79 -1.54 -2.88
CA SER A 74 22.09 -2.21 -2.76
C SER A 74 22.45 -2.55 -1.31
N SER A 75 22.15 -1.66 -0.36
CA SER A 75 22.43 -1.89 1.06
C SER A 75 21.61 -3.04 1.66
N TYR A 76 20.46 -3.34 1.07
CA TYR A 76 19.60 -4.45 1.50
C TYR A 76 19.80 -5.72 0.66
N GLY A 77 20.64 -5.67 -0.38
CA GLY A 77 20.92 -6.82 -1.25
C GLY A 77 19.70 -7.25 -2.06
N VAL A 78 18.83 -6.31 -2.46
CA VAL A 78 17.66 -6.56 -3.32
C VAL A 78 17.83 -5.88 -4.67
N LYS A 79 17.15 -6.39 -5.69
CA LYS A 79 17.26 -5.86 -7.07
C LYS A 79 16.25 -4.77 -7.39
N ASN A 80 15.11 -4.78 -6.70
CA ASN A 80 14.02 -3.84 -6.95
C ASN A 80 13.28 -3.50 -5.64
N ALA A 81 12.49 -2.43 -5.68
CA ALA A 81 11.72 -1.98 -4.52
C ALA A 81 10.63 -2.98 -4.09
N LEU A 82 10.09 -3.76 -5.03
CA LEU A 82 9.07 -4.78 -4.74
C LEU A 82 9.62 -5.90 -3.86
N GLU A 83 10.83 -6.40 -4.15
CA GLU A 83 11.53 -7.40 -3.36
C GLU A 83 11.85 -6.86 -1.94
N LEU A 84 12.14 -5.56 -1.83
CA LEU A 84 12.33 -4.93 -0.52
C LEU A 84 11.04 -4.94 0.30
N GLU A 85 9.92 -4.59 -0.32
CA GLU A 85 8.60 -4.57 0.31
C GLU A 85 8.10 -5.98 0.66
N ASP A 86 8.39 -6.98 -0.18
CA ASP A 86 8.01 -8.37 0.04
C ASP A 86 8.66 -8.96 1.31
N ARG A 87 9.82 -8.44 1.74
CA ARG A 87 10.44 -8.81 3.03
C ARG A 87 9.60 -8.46 4.26
N CYS A 88 8.57 -7.64 4.10
CA CYS A 88 7.58 -7.32 5.13
C CYS A 88 6.32 -8.19 5.06
N ARG A 89 6.24 -9.15 4.13
CA ARG A 89 5.16 -10.13 4.06
C ARG A 89 5.61 -11.44 4.67
N GLU A 90 4.75 -12.06 5.47
CA GLU A 90 5.04 -13.38 6.05
C GLU A 90 5.06 -14.48 4.98
N LYS A 91 4.17 -14.36 4.00
CA LYS A 91 4.01 -15.30 2.88
C LYS A 91 3.55 -14.54 1.63
N PRO A 92 3.79 -15.07 0.43
CA PRO A 92 3.35 -14.42 -0.82
C PRO A 92 1.84 -14.13 -0.79
N GLY A 93 1.47 -12.89 -1.09
CA GLY A 93 0.08 -12.42 -1.05
C GLY A 93 -0.47 -12.09 0.34
N ALA A 94 0.27 -12.32 1.43
CA ALA A 94 -0.13 -11.84 2.75
C ALA A 94 -0.11 -10.31 2.83
N ALA A 95 -0.88 -9.76 3.76
CA ALA A 95 -0.81 -8.34 4.09
C ALA A 95 0.60 -7.95 4.55
N ILE A 96 1.03 -6.74 4.17
CA ILE A 96 2.29 -6.16 4.65
C ILE A 96 2.19 -5.99 6.16
N CYS A 97 3.19 -6.49 6.89
CA CYS A 97 3.25 -6.42 8.35
C CYS A 97 1.95 -6.89 9.03
N SER A 98 1.32 -7.93 8.47
CA SER A 98 0.04 -8.50 8.95
C SER A 98 -1.10 -7.47 9.07
N GLY A 99 -0.98 -6.32 8.40
CA GLY A 99 -1.91 -5.20 8.53
C GLY A 99 -1.79 -4.39 9.83
N GLN A 100 -0.81 -4.70 10.68
CA GLN A 100 -0.63 -4.08 12.01
C GLN A 100 0.67 -3.28 12.12
N GLY A 101 1.16 -2.75 11.00
CA GLY A 101 2.38 -1.96 10.97
C GLY A 101 2.66 -1.35 9.60
N GLN A 102 3.76 -0.61 9.54
CA GLN A 102 4.29 -0.03 8.31
C GLN A 102 5.59 -0.75 7.92
N CYS A 103 5.78 -1.03 6.63
CA CYS A 103 7.05 -1.54 6.13
C CYS A 103 8.04 -0.38 5.91
N ARG A 104 9.18 -0.43 6.59
CA ARG A 104 10.29 0.52 6.40
C ARG A 104 11.52 -0.25 5.97
N CYS A 105 11.93 -0.06 4.73
CA CYS A 105 13.09 -0.70 4.11
C CYS A 105 13.19 -2.23 4.35
N GLY A 106 12.06 -2.94 4.24
CA GLY A 106 12.02 -4.40 4.42
C GLY A 106 11.95 -4.88 5.87
N GLN A 107 11.65 -3.98 6.81
CA GLN A 107 11.36 -4.30 8.21
C GLN A 107 10.03 -3.71 8.64
N CYS A 108 9.27 -4.46 9.44
CA CYS A 108 7.99 -3.99 9.94
C CYS A 108 8.16 -3.14 11.20
N GLN A 109 7.57 -1.95 11.18
CA GLN A 109 7.36 -1.11 12.35
C GLN A 109 5.91 -1.27 12.80
N CYS A 110 5.71 -2.01 13.90
CA CYS A 110 4.37 -2.31 14.41
C CYS A 110 3.69 -1.06 14.98
N SER A 111 2.37 -0.97 14.80
CA SER A 111 1.58 0.21 15.17
C SER A 111 1.41 0.39 16.69
N SER A 112 1.57 -0.67 17.47
CA SER A 112 1.42 -0.67 18.93
C SER A 112 2.55 -1.48 19.58
N GLN A 113 2.88 -1.15 20.83
CA GLN A 113 3.82 -1.93 21.64
C GLN A 113 3.26 -3.30 22.03
N THR A 114 1.93 -3.46 22.03
CA THR A 114 1.26 -4.75 22.26
C THR A 114 1.30 -5.67 21.04
N VAL A 115 1.71 -5.16 19.87
CA VAL A 115 1.84 -5.95 18.65
C VAL A 115 3.31 -6.22 18.37
N THR A 116 3.68 -7.49 18.28
CA THR A 116 5.06 -7.95 18.18
C THR A 116 5.24 -8.96 17.05
N GLY A 117 6.47 -9.42 16.87
CA GLY A 117 6.86 -10.35 15.83
C GLY A 117 7.46 -9.65 14.60
N ARG A 118 8.22 -10.41 13.81
CA ARG A 118 8.92 -9.89 12.61
C ARG A 118 7.98 -9.20 11.61
N PHE A 119 6.74 -9.69 11.52
CA PHE A 119 5.72 -9.19 10.61
C PHE A 119 4.53 -8.59 11.35
N CYS A 120 4.70 -8.18 12.62
CA CYS A 120 3.62 -7.66 13.46
C CYS A 120 2.42 -8.61 13.57
N GLN A 121 2.67 -9.93 13.55
CA GLN A 121 1.63 -10.94 13.52
C GLN A 121 1.04 -11.27 14.90
N CYS A 122 1.71 -10.85 15.98
CA CYS A 122 1.33 -11.22 17.34
C CYS A 122 0.76 -10.05 18.10
N ASP A 123 -0.54 -10.07 18.42
CA ASP A 123 -1.18 -9.06 19.27
C ASP A 123 -1.41 -9.62 20.68
N HIS A 124 -0.68 -9.07 21.65
CA HIS A 124 -0.77 -9.40 23.07
C HIS A 124 -2.03 -8.82 23.76
N SER A 125 -2.87 -8.08 23.04
CA SER A 125 -4.17 -7.61 23.54
C SER A 125 -5.34 -8.54 23.17
N SER A 126 -5.11 -9.49 22.27
CA SER A 126 -6.16 -10.34 21.68
C SER A 126 -6.56 -11.58 22.50
N CYS A 127 -6.04 -11.74 23.73
CA CYS A 127 -6.35 -12.91 24.56
C CYS A 127 -7.78 -12.92 25.12
N PRO A 128 -8.29 -14.11 25.52
CA PRO A 128 -9.58 -14.25 26.19
C PRO A 128 -9.69 -13.36 27.43
N VAL A 129 -10.83 -12.72 27.57
CA VAL A 129 -11.17 -11.86 28.72
C VAL A 129 -12.21 -12.58 29.58
N SER A 130 -12.01 -12.59 30.90
CA SER A 130 -12.98 -13.17 31.83
C SER A 130 -14.24 -12.29 31.96
N SER A 131 -15.28 -12.82 32.61
CA SER A 131 -16.49 -12.07 32.99
C SER A 131 -16.20 -10.77 33.74
N ASP A 132 -15.06 -10.71 34.44
CA ASP A 132 -14.66 -9.59 35.30
C ASP A 132 -13.81 -8.56 34.53
N GLY A 133 -13.68 -8.71 33.21
CA GLY A 133 -12.94 -7.79 32.34
C GLY A 133 -11.42 -7.96 32.36
N ARG A 134 -10.89 -8.99 33.04
CA ARG A 134 -9.43 -9.25 33.10
C ARG A 134 -9.01 -10.20 31.98
N GLN A 135 -7.99 -9.82 31.21
CA GLN A 135 -7.33 -10.73 30.27
C GLN A 135 -6.72 -11.92 31.02
N CYS A 136 -6.80 -13.12 30.42
CA CYS A 136 -6.25 -14.34 31.01
C CYS A 136 -6.75 -14.61 32.43
N SER A 137 -7.96 -14.13 32.75
CA SER A 137 -8.55 -14.18 34.10
C SER A 137 -7.67 -13.56 35.20
N GLY A 138 -6.69 -12.73 34.85
CA GLY A 138 -5.71 -12.14 35.77
C GLY A 138 -4.61 -13.10 36.26
N ASN A 139 -4.52 -14.32 35.72
CA ASN A 139 -3.59 -15.36 36.18
C ASN A 139 -2.41 -15.59 35.24
N GLY A 140 -2.22 -14.73 34.25
CA GLY A 140 -1.18 -14.94 33.25
C GLY A 140 -0.95 -13.73 32.36
N VAL A 141 0.11 -13.81 31.56
CA VAL A 141 0.44 -12.82 30.55
C VAL A 141 -0.08 -13.30 29.21
N CYS A 142 -0.70 -12.40 28.45
CA CYS A 142 -1.08 -12.72 27.08
C CYS A 142 0.16 -12.72 26.18
N GLU A 143 0.44 -13.85 25.54
CA GLU A 143 1.48 -14.01 24.53
C GLU A 143 0.86 -14.46 23.21
N CYS A 144 0.76 -13.53 22.25
CA CYS A 144 0.27 -13.80 20.88
C CYS A 144 -1.08 -14.57 20.87
N GLY A 145 -2.05 -14.10 21.66
CA GLY A 145 -3.38 -14.71 21.77
C GLY A 145 -3.47 -15.92 22.72
N THR A 146 -2.36 -16.33 23.34
CA THR A 146 -2.32 -17.44 24.32
C THR A 146 -2.00 -16.93 25.71
N CYS A 147 -2.74 -17.39 26.72
CA CYS A 147 -2.44 -17.06 28.12
C CYS A 147 -1.36 -17.99 28.68
N ARG A 148 -0.31 -17.39 29.25
CA ARG A 148 0.80 -18.10 29.93
C ARG A 148 0.94 -17.72 31.38
#